data_AF-A0A7Z9KR58-F1
#
_entry.id   AF-A0A7Z9KR58-F1
#
_cell.length_a   1.000
_cell.length_b   1.000
_cell.length_c   1.000
_cell.angle_alpha   90.00
_cell.angle_beta   90.00
_cell.angle_gamma   90.00
#
_symmetry.space_group_name_H-M   'P 1'
#
loop_
_entity.id
_entity.type
_entity.pdbx_description
1 polymer ?
#
loop_
_entity_poly.entity_id
_entity_poly.type
_entity_poly.pdbx_seq_one_letter_code
_entity_poly.pdbx_strand_id
1 'polypeptide(L)'
;MAARSIDRSERSNKMDLIKQPPRRPTNLSIAGIVGLARMTDKARAYNNETIGQYLYGEDSALDRRILSFLGLTAETFAQATDDGPYTGNSWGIKDDTELGQWVAERSNKSLDEITAFNQSELDRVPTDDWQVQLLKERIDKYAPDRTDIKTVLQSMELDDWGSFWEVDLQVCPPRSPYNRDVAGLFGLARMADKARASRCRKNGDYKYGESSASDQYLLELIGTEADQFQQAVVANPNDVELAEWVLSHTNINKLALPLYNQQAKSFGLQAHLESDPGKPYFAHFYRENFDKRREIVSSGDTTVQNWLDLMDYDDQKSFGIIDLARRPPEVLTIGILVV
;
A
#
# COMPACT_ATOMS: atom_id res chain seq x y z
N MET A 1 2.41 -9.82 35.58
CA MET A 1 2.38 -10.14 34.14
C MET A 1 2.50 -8.82 33.39
N ALA A 2 3.64 -8.56 32.77
CA ALA A 2 3.84 -7.33 32.00
C ALA A 2 2.98 -7.42 30.74
N ALA A 3 2.04 -6.48 30.59
CA ALA A 3 1.36 -6.25 29.33
C ALA A 3 2.45 -5.95 28.29
N ARG A 4 2.62 -6.83 27.30
CA ARG A 4 3.41 -6.52 26.11
C ARG A 4 2.76 -5.27 25.51
N SER A 5 3.43 -4.13 25.56
CA SER A 5 3.04 -2.98 24.75
C SER A 5 3.21 -3.42 23.31
N ILE A 6 2.11 -3.72 22.64
CA ILE A 6 2.08 -3.80 21.19
C ILE A 6 2.60 -2.44 20.71
N ASP A 7 3.71 -2.47 19.98
CA ASP A 7 4.34 -1.30 19.40
C ASP A 7 3.27 -0.56 18.58
N ARG A 8 2.93 0.68 18.94
CA ARG A 8 1.90 1.46 18.24
C ARG A 8 2.29 1.74 16.78
N SER A 9 3.55 1.51 16.40
CA SER A 9 3.99 1.51 14.99
C SER A 9 3.48 0.31 14.17
N GLU A 10 2.85 -0.68 14.81
CA GLU A 10 2.09 -1.77 14.14
C GLU A 10 0.65 -1.33 13.75
N ARG A 11 0.22 -0.11 14.12
CA ARG A 11 -0.97 0.53 13.53
C ARG A 11 -0.52 1.08 12.17
N SER A 12 -1.00 0.66 11.02
CA SER A 12 -2.26 0.02 10.68
C SER A 12 -2.13 -0.41 9.22
N ASN A 13 -2.01 -1.71 8.94
CA ASN A 13 -2.07 -2.30 7.59
C ASN A 13 -3.54 -2.32 7.09
N LYS A 14 -4.31 -1.28 7.42
CA LYS A 14 -5.74 -1.17 7.11
C LYS A 14 -5.89 -0.57 5.74
N MET A 15 -6.81 -1.13 4.96
CA MET A 15 -7.15 -0.61 3.64
C MET A 15 -7.69 0.82 3.76
N ASP A 16 -7.03 1.77 3.09
CA ASP A 16 -7.39 3.19 3.07
C ASP A 16 -7.55 3.66 1.62
N LEU A 17 -8.80 3.70 1.14
CA LEU A 17 -9.13 4.04 -0.24
C LEU A 17 -9.17 5.54 -0.51
N ILE A 18 -8.84 6.37 0.48
CA ILE A 18 -8.57 7.80 0.27
C ILE A 18 -7.19 7.97 -0.39
N LYS A 19 -6.26 7.03 -0.16
CA LYS A 19 -4.85 7.13 -0.60
C LYS A 19 -4.49 6.24 -1.78
N GLN A 20 -5.33 5.25 -2.10
CA GLN A 20 -5.12 4.31 -3.19
C GLN A 20 -6.46 3.80 -3.73
N PRO A 21 -6.53 3.29 -4.96
CA PRO A 21 -7.74 2.63 -5.42
C PRO A 21 -7.84 1.24 -4.78
N PRO A 22 -9.04 0.64 -4.68
CA PRO A 22 -9.14 -0.78 -4.40
C PRO A 22 -8.54 -1.56 -5.59
N ARG A 23 -8.22 -2.83 -5.39
CA ARG A 23 -7.67 -3.68 -6.47
C ARG A 23 -8.50 -3.60 -7.75
N ARG A 24 -7.85 -3.80 -8.89
CA ARG A 24 -8.53 -3.76 -10.19
C ARG A 24 -9.66 -4.79 -10.19
N PRO A 25 -10.82 -4.46 -10.78
CA PRO A 25 -11.93 -5.40 -10.88
C PRO A 25 -11.54 -6.69 -11.61
N THR A 26 -10.53 -6.71 -12.47
CA THR A 26 -10.04 -7.94 -13.11
C THR A 26 -9.13 -8.80 -12.22
N ASN A 27 -8.81 -8.39 -10.99
CA ASN A 27 -8.03 -9.19 -10.07
C ASN A 27 -8.84 -10.42 -9.58
N LEU A 28 -8.27 -11.61 -9.79
CA LEU A 28 -8.88 -12.91 -9.48
C LEU A 28 -8.33 -13.57 -8.22
N SER A 29 -7.52 -12.86 -7.41
CA SER A 29 -6.80 -13.46 -6.28
C SER A 29 -7.70 -14.00 -5.17
N ILE A 30 -8.97 -13.58 -5.12
CA ILE A 30 -9.97 -14.09 -4.18
C ILE A 30 -11.00 -14.95 -4.93
N ALA A 31 -11.02 -16.25 -4.61
CA ALA A 31 -11.93 -17.26 -5.16
C ALA A 31 -12.01 -17.35 -6.70
N GLY A 32 -11.09 -16.71 -7.44
CA GLY A 32 -11.15 -16.66 -8.89
C GLY A 32 -12.30 -15.81 -9.45
N ILE A 33 -12.87 -14.87 -8.68
CA ILE A 33 -14.08 -14.12 -9.06
C ILE A 33 -13.75 -12.66 -9.38
N VAL A 34 -14.16 -12.19 -10.55
CA VAL A 34 -14.02 -10.80 -11.00
C VAL A 34 -14.71 -9.85 -10.02
N GLY A 35 -13.99 -8.81 -9.62
CA GLY A 35 -14.45 -7.75 -8.73
C GLY A 35 -14.50 -8.14 -7.24
N LEU A 36 -14.26 -9.40 -6.89
CA LEU A 36 -14.33 -9.84 -5.49
C LEU A 36 -13.19 -9.25 -4.65
N ALA A 37 -11.95 -9.29 -5.15
CA ALA A 37 -10.80 -8.63 -4.52
C ALA A 37 -11.05 -7.13 -4.28
N ARG A 38 -11.60 -6.45 -5.29
CA ARG A 38 -12.01 -5.05 -5.20
C ARG A 38 -13.08 -4.82 -4.12
N MET A 39 -14.11 -5.66 -4.09
CA MET A 39 -15.19 -5.56 -3.10
C MET A 39 -14.68 -5.81 -1.68
N THR A 40 -13.71 -6.71 -1.51
CA THR A 40 -13.01 -6.95 -0.23
C THR A 40 -12.28 -5.71 0.25
N ASP A 41 -11.53 -5.03 -0.62
CA ASP A 41 -10.82 -3.81 -0.25
C ASP A 41 -11.80 -2.70 0.16
N LYS A 42 -12.91 -2.57 -0.57
CA LYS A 42 -13.98 -1.63 -0.25
C LYS A 42 -14.68 -1.95 1.07
N ALA A 43 -14.92 -3.24 1.36
CA ALA A 43 -15.50 -3.68 2.62
C ALA A 43 -14.58 -3.37 3.81
N ARG A 44 -13.27 -3.67 3.67
CA ARG A 44 -12.25 -3.34 4.67
C ARG A 44 -12.16 -1.82 4.90
N ALA A 45 -12.17 -1.03 3.83
CA ALA A 45 -12.14 0.43 3.93
C ALA A 45 -13.44 1.02 4.49
N TYR A 46 -14.59 0.42 4.16
CA TYR A 46 -15.89 0.77 4.75
C TYR A 46 -15.88 0.56 6.27
N ASN A 47 -15.43 -0.61 6.73
CA ASN A 47 -15.29 -0.92 8.16
C ASN A 47 -14.29 0.01 8.88
N ASN A 48 -13.30 0.51 8.14
CA ASN A 48 -12.27 1.41 8.65
C ASN A 48 -12.60 2.90 8.43
N GLU A 49 -13.81 3.24 7.96
CA GLU A 49 -14.24 4.62 7.66
C GLU A 49 -13.29 5.38 6.72
N THR A 50 -12.63 4.66 5.80
CA THR A 50 -11.62 5.17 4.86
C THR A 50 -11.95 4.79 3.42
N ILE A 51 -13.24 4.61 3.12
CA ILE A 51 -13.73 4.26 1.77
C ILE A 51 -13.55 5.40 0.74
N GLY A 52 -13.41 6.64 1.19
CA GLY A 52 -13.24 7.79 0.30
C GLY A 52 -14.45 8.02 -0.61
N GLN A 53 -14.22 8.12 -1.93
CA GLN A 53 -15.26 8.36 -2.93
C GLN A 53 -15.92 7.07 -3.46
N TYR A 54 -15.43 5.90 -3.02
CA TYR A 54 -15.98 4.63 -3.46
C TYR A 54 -17.31 4.32 -2.75
N LEU A 55 -18.20 3.63 -3.46
CA LEU A 55 -19.47 3.13 -2.93
C LEU A 55 -19.34 1.66 -2.60
N TYR A 56 -19.89 1.15 -1.50
CA TYR A 56 -19.81 -0.26 -1.12
C TYR A 56 -21.20 -0.92 -1.09
N GLY A 57 -21.25 -2.22 -1.39
CA GLY A 57 -22.44 -3.03 -1.20
C GLY A 57 -23.58 -2.63 -2.13
N GLU A 58 -24.76 -2.35 -1.56
CA GLU A 58 -25.97 -2.03 -2.35
C GLU A 58 -25.83 -0.75 -3.19
N ASP A 59 -24.98 0.18 -2.78
CA ASP A 59 -24.74 1.43 -3.50
C ASP A 59 -23.80 1.25 -4.71
N SER A 60 -23.11 0.10 -4.80
CA SER A 60 -22.22 -0.23 -5.93
C SER A 60 -22.88 -1.25 -6.85
N ALA A 61 -23.08 -0.88 -8.12
CA ALA A 61 -23.69 -1.77 -9.11
C ALA A 61 -22.90 -3.08 -9.31
N LEU A 62 -21.56 -3.03 -9.27
CA LEU A 62 -20.72 -4.23 -9.37
C LEU A 62 -20.84 -5.10 -8.12
N ASP A 63 -20.79 -4.50 -6.93
CA ASP A 63 -20.86 -5.23 -5.65
C ASP A 63 -22.22 -5.93 -5.53
N ARG A 64 -23.33 -5.27 -5.89
CA ARG A 64 -24.65 -5.90 -5.95
C ARG A 64 -24.70 -7.15 -6.81
N ARG A 65 -24.06 -7.12 -7.99
CA ARG A 65 -24.00 -8.29 -8.88
C ARG A 65 -23.18 -9.42 -8.26
N ILE A 66 -22.05 -9.11 -7.64
CA ILE A 66 -21.21 -10.09 -6.94
C ILE A 66 -21.96 -10.68 -5.73
N LEU A 67 -22.53 -9.85 -4.87
CA LEU A 67 -23.30 -10.27 -3.70
C LEU A 67 -24.50 -11.13 -4.08
N SER A 68 -25.25 -10.73 -5.12
CA SER A 68 -26.35 -11.53 -5.67
C SER A 68 -25.87 -12.86 -6.26
N PHE A 69 -24.73 -12.88 -6.94
CA PHE A 69 -24.14 -14.11 -7.46
C PHE A 69 -23.74 -15.05 -6.33
N LEU A 70 -23.13 -14.53 -5.26
CA LEU A 70 -22.69 -15.31 -4.11
C LEU A 70 -23.82 -15.70 -3.14
N GLY A 71 -25.00 -15.08 -3.25
CA GLY A 71 -26.09 -15.27 -2.30
C GLY A 71 -25.78 -14.67 -0.91
N LEU A 72 -25.02 -13.57 -0.87
CA LEU A 72 -24.59 -12.89 0.35
C LEU A 72 -25.19 -11.50 0.45
N THR A 73 -25.29 -10.97 1.68
CA THR A 73 -25.59 -9.55 1.91
C THR A 73 -24.29 -8.76 2.07
N ALA A 74 -24.34 -7.46 1.79
CA ALA A 74 -23.20 -6.56 2.04
C ALA A 74 -22.76 -6.59 3.50
N GLU A 75 -23.71 -6.61 4.46
CA GLU A 75 -23.39 -6.68 5.89
C GLU A 75 -22.65 -7.98 6.26
N THR A 76 -23.14 -9.13 5.80
CA THR A 76 -22.50 -10.43 6.05
C THR A 76 -21.09 -10.47 5.45
N PHE A 77 -20.91 -9.91 4.26
CA PHE A 77 -19.59 -9.86 3.63
C PHE A 77 -18.64 -8.91 4.37
N ALA A 78 -19.08 -7.70 4.73
CA ALA A 78 -18.28 -6.74 5.49
C ALA A 78 -17.80 -7.32 6.83
N GLN A 79 -18.67 -8.04 7.55
CA GLN A 79 -18.32 -8.74 8.79
C GLN A 79 -17.26 -9.82 8.56
N ALA A 80 -17.31 -10.55 7.45
CA ALA A 80 -16.31 -11.57 7.12
C ALA A 80 -14.93 -10.98 6.82
N THR A 81 -14.88 -9.73 6.33
CA THR A 81 -13.64 -9.02 6.00
C THR A 81 -13.04 -8.21 7.16
N ASP A 82 -13.69 -8.18 8.32
CA ASP A 82 -13.25 -7.37 9.46
C ASP A 82 -11.91 -7.85 10.02
N ASP A 83 -10.94 -6.94 10.07
CA ASP A 83 -9.59 -7.12 10.61
C ASP A 83 -9.43 -6.51 12.02
N GLY A 84 -10.53 -6.02 12.61
CA GLY A 84 -10.53 -5.22 13.83
C GLY A 84 -10.16 -5.98 15.12
N PRO A 85 -9.50 -5.30 16.09
CA PRO A 85 -9.24 -5.83 17.44
C PRO A 85 -10.47 -5.81 18.37
N TYR A 86 -11.66 -5.45 17.86
CA TYR A 86 -12.84 -5.09 18.65
C TYR A 86 -14.11 -5.87 18.29
N THR A 87 -13.96 -7.11 17.88
CA THR A 87 -15.06 -8.06 17.89
C THR A 87 -14.70 -9.16 18.88
N GLY A 88 -15.43 -9.27 19.99
CA GLY A 88 -15.38 -10.41 20.92
C GLY A 88 -15.87 -11.73 20.28
N ASN A 89 -15.88 -11.79 18.95
CA ASN A 89 -16.40 -12.79 18.06
C ASN A 89 -15.27 -13.12 17.08
N SER A 90 -14.66 -14.27 17.33
CA SER A 90 -13.44 -14.82 16.74
C SER A 90 -13.53 -15.21 15.23
N TRP A 91 -14.29 -14.49 14.41
CA TRP A 91 -14.63 -14.92 13.04
C TRP A 91 -14.07 -14.03 11.90
N GLY A 92 -13.29 -12.99 12.21
CA GLY A 92 -12.65 -12.17 11.17
C GLY A 92 -11.61 -12.97 10.38
N ILE A 93 -11.80 -13.08 9.08
CA ILE A 93 -10.88 -13.77 8.18
C ILE A 93 -9.74 -12.83 7.83
N LYS A 94 -8.49 -13.27 8.05
CA LYS A 94 -7.35 -12.34 8.08
C LYS A 94 -6.67 -12.18 6.74
N ASP A 95 -6.72 -13.19 5.88
CA ASP A 95 -6.12 -13.13 4.56
C ASP A 95 -7.07 -13.52 3.43
N ASP A 96 -6.65 -13.19 2.21
CA ASP A 96 -7.45 -13.37 1.01
C ASP A 96 -7.62 -14.86 0.64
N THR A 97 -6.74 -15.73 1.10
CA THR A 97 -6.84 -17.19 0.88
C THR A 97 -7.96 -17.76 1.72
N GLU A 98 -7.96 -17.47 3.02
CA GLU A 98 -9.03 -17.85 3.95
C GLU A 98 -10.37 -17.25 3.49
N LEU A 99 -10.38 -16.01 3.00
CA LEU A 99 -11.62 -15.36 2.54
C LEU A 99 -12.15 -16.03 1.27
N GLY A 100 -11.25 -16.39 0.35
CA GLY A 100 -11.59 -17.16 -0.84
C GLY A 100 -12.22 -18.52 -0.50
N GLN A 101 -11.66 -19.23 0.50
CA GLN A 101 -12.22 -20.49 0.98
C GLN A 101 -13.62 -20.29 1.58
N TRP A 102 -13.79 -19.28 2.44
CA TRP A 102 -15.09 -18.95 3.04
C TRP A 102 -16.16 -18.59 2.01
N VAL A 103 -15.79 -17.85 0.96
CA VAL A 103 -16.68 -17.52 -0.15
C VAL A 103 -17.06 -18.78 -0.92
N ALA A 104 -16.10 -19.65 -1.21
CA ALA A 104 -16.35 -20.91 -1.92
C ALA A 104 -17.32 -21.81 -1.15
N GLU A 105 -17.12 -21.96 0.18
CA GLU A 105 -17.98 -22.77 1.05
C GLU A 105 -19.43 -22.27 1.11
N ARG A 106 -19.64 -20.94 1.15
CA ARG A 106 -20.98 -20.35 1.33
C ARG A 106 -21.76 -20.19 0.04
N SER A 107 -21.08 -19.85 -1.05
CA SER A 107 -21.73 -19.58 -2.32
C SER A 107 -22.10 -20.87 -3.06
N ASN A 108 -21.40 -21.98 -2.78
CA ASN A 108 -21.55 -23.27 -3.44
C ASN A 108 -21.55 -23.16 -4.98
N LYS A 109 -20.75 -22.23 -5.52
CA LYS A 109 -20.62 -21.99 -6.96
C LYS A 109 -19.65 -22.97 -7.59
N SER A 110 -20.09 -23.57 -8.69
CA SER A 110 -19.22 -24.37 -9.54
C SER A 110 -18.22 -23.50 -10.30
N LEU A 111 -17.13 -24.11 -10.76
CA LEU A 111 -16.14 -23.44 -11.60
C LEU A 111 -16.76 -22.91 -12.91
N ASP A 112 -17.73 -23.63 -13.48
CA ASP A 112 -18.43 -23.23 -14.69
C ASP A 112 -19.30 -21.99 -14.44
N GLU A 113 -19.99 -21.91 -13.30
CA GLU A 113 -20.75 -20.72 -12.90
C GLU A 113 -19.84 -19.51 -12.69
N ILE A 114 -18.70 -19.69 -12.02
CA ILE A 114 -17.71 -18.63 -11.81
C ILE A 114 -17.15 -18.14 -13.15
N THR A 115 -16.80 -19.06 -14.05
CA THR A 115 -16.28 -18.73 -15.38
C THR A 115 -17.31 -17.95 -16.20
N ALA A 116 -18.58 -18.39 -16.19
CA ALA A 116 -19.66 -17.70 -16.88
C ALA A 116 -19.92 -16.30 -16.30
N PHE A 117 -19.93 -16.17 -14.96
CA PHE A 117 -20.06 -14.87 -14.30
C PHE A 117 -18.92 -13.93 -14.68
N ASN A 118 -17.67 -14.40 -14.56
CA ASN A 118 -16.48 -13.63 -14.90
C ASN A 118 -16.52 -13.15 -16.35
N GLN A 119 -16.82 -14.03 -17.30
CA GLN A 119 -16.90 -13.67 -18.72
C GLN A 119 -17.98 -12.61 -18.94
N SER A 120 -19.15 -12.75 -18.29
CA SER A 120 -20.24 -11.78 -18.42
C SER A 120 -19.87 -10.39 -17.91
N GLU A 121 -19.06 -10.29 -16.85
CA GLU A 121 -18.61 -9.01 -16.30
C GLU A 121 -17.43 -8.41 -17.07
N LEU A 122 -16.52 -9.25 -17.59
CA LEU A 122 -15.42 -8.83 -18.44
C LEU A 122 -15.92 -8.24 -19.76
N ASP A 123 -16.95 -8.82 -20.36
CA ASP A 123 -17.52 -8.39 -21.65
C ASP A 123 -18.52 -7.23 -21.51
N ARG A 124 -18.86 -6.83 -20.29
CA ARG A 124 -19.90 -5.82 -20.04
C ARG A 124 -19.46 -4.47 -20.57
N VAL A 125 -20.17 -3.97 -21.58
CA VAL A 125 -20.00 -2.60 -22.13
C VAL A 125 -20.98 -1.62 -21.49
N PRO A 126 -20.66 -0.30 -21.47
CA PRO A 126 -21.63 0.75 -21.14
C PRO A 126 -22.89 0.65 -22.01
N THR A 127 -24.08 0.69 -21.39
CA THR A 127 -25.35 0.59 -22.12
C THR A 127 -26.23 1.84 -22.04
N ASP A 128 -25.98 2.73 -21.09
CA ASP A 128 -26.68 4.01 -20.96
C ASP A 128 -25.77 5.19 -21.32
N ASP A 129 -26.39 6.29 -21.75
CA ASP A 129 -25.69 7.48 -22.25
C ASP A 129 -24.70 8.06 -21.24
N TRP A 130 -25.03 7.99 -19.95
CA TRP A 130 -24.15 8.49 -18.89
C TRP A 130 -22.88 7.63 -18.78
N GLN A 131 -22.98 6.30 -18.77
CA GLN A 131 -21.81 5.42 -18.75
C GLN A 131 -20.96 5.55 -20.02
N VAL A 132 -21.59 5.72 -21.18
CA VAL A 132 -20.87 5.94 -22.46
C VAL A 132 -20.07 7.25 -22.40
N GLN A 133 -20.71 8.33 -21.94
CA GLN A 133 -20.05 9.62 -21.79
C GLN A 133 -18.91 9.56 -20.76
N LEU A 134 -19.11 8.90 -19.63
CA LEU A 134 -18.09 8.73 -18.59
C LEU A 134 -16.87 7.96 -19.10
N LEU A 135 -17.07 6.88 -19.86
CA LEU A 135 -15.97 6.14 -20.50
C LEU A 135 -15.17 7.06 -21.45
N LYS A 136 -15.87 7.83 -22.29
CA LYS A 136 -15.21 8.77 -23.21
C LYS A 136 -14.38 9.81 -22.47
N GLU A 137 -14.94 10.44 -21.43
CA GLU A 137 -14.23 11.45 -20.63
C GLU A 137 -12.97 10.88 -19.95
N ARG A 138 -13.03 9.64 -19.46
CA ARG A 138 -11.88 8.96 -18.87
C ARG A 138 -10.78 8.65 -19.89
N ILE A 139 -11.16 8.19 -21.09
CA ILE A 139 -10.22 7.98 -22.19
C ILE A 139 -9.56 9.31 -22.58
N ASP A 140 -10.35 10.35 -22.83
CA ASP A 140 -9.84 11.67 -23.20
C ASP A 140 -8.88 12.24 -22.14
N LYS A 141 -9.19 12.03 -20.86
CA LYS A 141 -8.38 12.52 -19.73
C LYS A 141 -7.09 11.74 -19.51
N TYR A 142 -7.16 10.41 -19.52
CA TYR A 142 -6.06 9.57 -19.01
C TYR A 142 -5.32 8.79 -20.11
N ALA A 143 -5.95 8.50 -21.23
CA ALA A 143 -5.37 7.69 -22.29
C ALA A 143 -5.97 7.99 -23.68
N PRO A 144 -5.84 9.24 -24.18
CA PRO A 144 -6.56 9.70 -25.39
C PRO A 144 -6.21 8.91 -26.65
N ASP A 145 -5.04 8.28 -26.69
CA ASP A 145 -4.57 7.47 -27.83
C ASP A 145 -5.03 5.99 -27.77
N ARG A 146 -5.69 5.56 -26.68
CA ARG A 146 -6.12 4.17 -26.50
C ARG A 146 -7.52 3.94 -27.06
N THR A 147 -7.66 2.96 -27.94
CA THR A 147 -8.92 2.60 -28.62
C THR A 147 -9.47 1.22 -28.23
N ASP A 148 -8.72 0.48 -27.41
CA ASP A 148 -9.03 -0.88 -26.94
C ASP A 148 -9.82 -0.90 -25.62
N ILE A 149 -9.94 0.23 -24.93
CA ILE A 149 -10.71 0.39 -23.68
C ILE A 149 -12.19 0.58 -24.03
N LYS A 150 -13.01 -0.45 -23.80
CA LYS A 150 -14.42 -0.51 -24.25
C LYS A 150 -15.39 -1.00 -23.17
N THR A 151 -14.91 -1.73 -22.17
CA THR A 151 -15.77 -2.36 -21.17
C THR A 151 -15.88 -1.52 -19.90
N VAL A 152 -16.93 -1.76 -19.11
CA VAL A 152 -17.16 -1.05 -17.84
C VAL A 152 -15.98 -1.27 -16.89
N LEU A 153 -15.45 -2.49 -16.82
CA LEU A 153 -14.31 -2.78 -15.95
C LEU A 153 -13.02 -2.10 -16.42
N GLN A 154 -12.76 -2.07 -17.73
CA GLN A 154 -11.62 -1.31 -18.27
C GLN A 154 -11.75 0.19 -18.01
N SER A 155 -12.97 0.75 -18.07
CA SER A 155 -13.26 2.14 -17.68
C SER A 155 -12.89 2.40 -16.21
N MET A 156 -13.29 1.50 -15.31
CA MET A 156 -12.99 1.60 -13.87
C MET A 156 -11.48 1.52 -13.62
N GLU A 157 -10.79 0.59 -14.26
CA GLU A 157 -9.34 0.46 -14.14
C GLU A 157 -8.59 1.68 -14.65
N LEU A 158 -9.04 2.27 -15.76
CA LEU A 158 -8.45 3.48 -16.30
C LEU A 158 -8.63 4.67 -15.35
N ASP A 159 -9.80 4.80 -14.74
CA ASP A 159 -10.11 5.85 -13.77
C ASP A 159 -9.27 5.74 -12.51
N ASP A 160 -9.20 4.54 -11.93
CA ASP A 160 -8.39 4.25 -10.75
C ASP A 160 -6.91 4.47 -11.04
N TRP A 161 -6.42 3.96 -12.17
CA TRP A 161 -5.04 4.18 -12.60
C TRP A 161 -4.76 5.68 -12.70
N GLY A 162 -5.50 6.38 -13.56
CA GLY A 162 -5.31 7.80 -13.86
C GLY A 162 -5.44 8.72 -12.66
N SER A 163 -6.19 8.32 -11.63
CA SER A 163 -6.41 9.12 -10.43
C SER A 163 -5.33 8.93 -9.36
N PHE A 164 -4.62 7.79 -9.33
CA PHE A 164 -3.76 7.42 -8.20
C PHE A 164 -2.30 7.09 -8.55
N TRP A 165 -1.95 6.88 -9.81
CA TRP A 165 -0.57 6.50 -10.15
C TRP A 165 0.43 7.66 -9.95
N GLU A 166 0.00 8.91 -10.15
CA GLU A 166 0.89 10.07 -10.00
C GLU A 166 1.09 10.43 -8.52
N VAL A 167 2.34 10.71 -8.16
CA VAL A 167 2.71 11.22 -6.83
C VAL A 167 3.52 12.51 -7.00
N ASP A 168 3.20 13.53 -6.21
CA ASP A 168 3.90 14.82 -6.22
C ASP A 168 4.67 15.03 -4.92
N LEU A 169 5.98 14.75 -4.95
CA LEU A 169 6.85 14.88 -3.77
C LEU A 169 7.32 16.31 -3.50
N GLN A 170 6.88 17.28 -4.30
CA GLN A 170 7.14 18.70 -4.03
C GLN A 170 6.15 19.27 -3.01
N VAL A 171 5.01 18.60 -2.82
CA VAL A 171 3.92 19.06 -1.93
C VAL A 171 3.68 18.15 -0.73
N CYS A 172 4.19 16.91 -0.76
CA CYS A 172 4.17 16.00 0.38
C CYS A 172 5.39 15.06 0.36
N PRO A 173 5.85 14.54 1.51
CA PRO A 173 6.91 13.54 1.51
C PRO A 173 6.37 12.19 1.01
N PRO A 174 7.23 11.29 0.52
CA PRO A 174 6.82 9.92 0.27
C PRO A 174 6.45 9.26 1.61
N ARG A 175 5.70 8.15 1.56
CA ARG A 175 5.29 7.44 2.77
C ARG A 175 6.48 7.14 3.68
N SER A 176 6.19 7.07 4.98
CA SER A 176 7.19 6.76 6.00
C SER A 176 7.99 5.51 5.62
N PRO A 177 9.32 5.47 5.86
CA PRO A 177 10.11 4.28 5.64
C PRO A 177 9.70 3.11 6.56
N TYR A 178 8.92 3.38 7.62
CA TYR A 178 8.33 2.35 8.47
C TYR A 178 7.07 1.70 7.88
N ASN A 179 6.50 2.27 6.81
CA ASN A 179 5.34 1.67 6.15
C ASN A 179 5.72 0.31 5.53
N ARG A 180 4.83 -0.67 5.69
CA ARG A 180 5.02 -2.07 5.25
C ARG A 180 3.89 -2.56 4.34
N ASP A 181 3.06 -1.64 3.83
CA ASP A 181 1.85 -1.97 3.09
C ASP A 181 2.17 -2.71 1.78
N VAL A 182 3.36 -2.46 1.22
CA VAL A 182 3.86 -3.16 0.03
C VAL A 182 4.77 -4.33 0.45
N ALA A 183 4.30 -5.56 0.16
CA ALA A 183 5.01 -6.83 0.38
C ALA A 183 5.52 -7.06 1.82
N GLY A 184 4.98 -6.33 2.81
CA GLY A 184 5.40 -6.43 4.20
C GLY A 184 6.80 -5.85 4.47
N LEU A 185 7.36 -5.04 3.56
CA LEU A 185 8.75 -4.57 3.59
C LEU A 185 8.87 -3.10 3.96
N PHE A 186 9.79 -2.80 4.88
CA PHE A 186 10.15 -1.41 5.19
C PHE A 186 10.72 -0.68 3.97
N GLY A 187 10.34 0.58 3.80
CA GLY A 187 10.84 1.46 2.74
C GLY A 187 10.32 1.15 1.34
N LEU A 188 9.67 0.01 1.10
CA LEU A 188 9.24 -0.35 -0.25
C LEU A 188 8.10 0.54 -0.76
N ALA A 189 7.11 0.84 0.09
CA ALA A 189 6.07 1.83 -0.20
C ALA A 189 6.65 3.23 -0.48
N ARG A 190 7.66 3.65 0.31
CA ARG A 190 8.39 4.90 0.11
C ARG A 190 9.11 4.93 -1.24
N MET A 191 9.77 3.83 -1.61
CA MET A 191 10.42 3.70 -2.91
C MET A 191 9.40 3.73 -4.06
N ALA A 192 8.22 3.15 -3.87
CA ALA A 192 7.14 3.21 -4.85
C ALA A 192 6.65 4.64 -5.10
N ASP A 193 6.49 5.44 -4.04
CA ASP A 193 6.10 6.86 -4.17
C ASP A 193 7.18 7.66 -4.93
N LYS A 194 8.46 7.42 -4.61
CA LYS A 194 9.60 8.03 -5.31
C LYS A 194 9.68 7.61 -6.78
N ALA A 195 9.38 6.35 -7.07
CA ALA A 195 9.33 5.82 -8.43
C ALA A 195 8.21 6.49 -9.26
N ARG A 196 7.00 6.63 -8.69
CA ARG A 196 5.87 7.35 -9.30
C ARG A 196 6.19 8.82 -9.54
N ALA A 197 6.77 9.50 -8.54
CA ALA A 197 7.21 10.89 -8.67
C ALA A 197 8.30 11.08 -9.73
N SER A 198 9.26 10.16 -9.79
CA SER A 198 10.28 10.10 -10.85
C SER A 198 9.65 9.98 -12.24
N ARG A 199 8.61 9.16 -12.37
CA ARG A 199 7.91 8.97 -13.65
C ARG A 199 7.21 10.24 -14.12
N CYS A 200 6.56 10.98 -13.22
CA CYS A 200 5.88 12.24 -13.56
C CYS A 200 6.76 13.50 -13.37
N ARG A 201 8.05 13.34 -13.04
CA ARG A 201 9.05 14.42 -12.83
C ARG A 201 8.69 15.39 -11.70
N LYS A 202 8.13 14.87 -10.61
CA LYS A 202 7.71 15.62 -9.41
C LYS A 202 8.45 15.20 -8.15
N ASN A 203 9.73 14.87 -8.27
CA ASN A 203 10.52 14.34 -7.16
C ASN A 203 10.86 15.37 -6.07
N GLY A 204 10.89 16.66 -6.40
CA GLY A 204 11.51 17.67 -5.54
C GLY A 204 12.97 17.29 -5.26
N ASP A 205 13.35 17.29 -3.99
CA ASP A 205 14.71 16.93 -3.53
C ASP A 205 14.92 15.42 -3.34
N TYR A 206 13.87 14.60 -3.50
CA TYR A 206 13.98 13.16 -3.36
C TYR A 206 14.66 12.52 -4.57
N LYS A 207 15.53 11.54 -4.32
CA LYS A 207 16.25 10.78 -5.37
C LYS A 207 15.65 9.40 -5.52
N TYR A 208 15.54 8.87 -6.73
CA TYR A 208 15.01 7.54 -7.00
C TYR A 208 16.07 6.60 -7.60
N GLY A 209 15.95 5.30 -7.33
CA GLY A 209 16.74 4.23 -7.96
C GLY A 209 18.23 4.35 -7.64
N GLU A 210 19.08 4.25 -8.66
CA GLU A 210 20.55 4.32 -8.51
C GLU A 210 21.06 5.63 -7.89
N SER A 211 20.26 6.70 -7.89
CA SER A 211 20.63 7.95 -7.21
C SER A 211 20.33 7.94 -5.71
N SER A 212 19.69 6.88 -5.19
CA SER A 212 19.31 6.74 -3.79
C SER A 212 19.86 5.46 -3.17
N ALA A 213 20.72 5.66 -2.18
CA ALA A 213 21.30 4.59 -1.39
C ALA A 213 20.28 3.57 -0.85
N SER A 214 19.18 4.08 -0.31
CA SER A 214 18.14 3.22 0.26
C SER A 214 17.40 2.44 -0.82
N ASP A 215 17.24 3.00 -2.02
CA ASP A 215 16.52 2.34 -3.11
C ASP A 215 17.38 1.25 -3.72
N GLN A 216 18.67 1.49 -3.95
CA GLN A 216 19.60 0.46 -4.41
C GLN A 216 19.56 -0.78 -3.51
N TYR A 217 19.57 -0.58 -2.18
CA TYR A 217 19.45 -1.68 -1.23
C TYR A 217 18.14 -2.46 -1.40
N LEU A 218 17.01 -1.76 -1.57
CA LEU A 218 15.71 -2.40 -1.75
C LEU A 218 15.59 -3.11 -3.11
N LEU A 219 16.16 -2.54 -4.17
CA LEU A 219 16.21 -3.12 -5.50
C LEU A 219 17.08 -4.39 -5.52
N GLU A 220 18.24 -4.39 -4.87
CA GLU A 220 19.08 -5.57 -4.66
C GLU A 220 18.33 -6.64 -3.85
N LEU A 221 17.67 -6.23 -2.76
CA LEU A 221 16.89 -7.11 -1.89
C LEU A 221 15.78 -7.85 -2.64
N ILE A 222 14.98 -7.14 -3.43
CA ILE A 222 13.89 -7.75 -4.19
C ILE A 222 14.44 -8.40 -5.48
N GLY A 223 15.63 -8.03 -5.93
CA GLY A 223 16.28 -8.58 -7.11
C GLY A 223 15.62 -8.11 -8.40
N THR A 224 15.46 -6.80 -8.56
CA THR A 224 14.92 -6.15 -9.77
C THR A 224 15.67 -4.84 -10.07
N GLU A 225 15.53 -4.33 -11.29
CA GLU A 225 16.11 -3.06 -11.71
C GLU A 225 15.17 -1.88 -11.45
N ALA A 226 15.73 -0.67 -11.27
CA ALA A 226 14.95 0.53 -11.02
C ALA A 226 13.86 0.79 -12.08
N ASP A 227 14.19 0.69 -13.37
CA ASP A 227 13.21 0.93 -14.44
C ASP A 227 12.07 -0.10 -14.44
N GLN A 228 12.38 -1.37 -14.13
CA GLN A 228 11.38 -2.44 -14.03
C GLN A 228 10.45 -2.20 -12.83
N PHE A 229 11.00 -1.83 -11.68
CA PHE A 229 10.21 -1.46 -10.51
C PHE A 229 9.35 -0.22 -10.79
N GLN A 230 9.89 0.81 -11.46
CA GLN A 230 9.11 2.00 -11.82
C GLN A 230 7.91 1.66 -12.70
N GLN A 231 8.10 0.80 -13.70
CA GLN A 231 6.98 0.34 -14.54
C GLN A 231 5.92 -0.39 -13.71
N ALA A 232 6.33 -1.25 -12.79
CA ALA A 232 5.42 -2.00 -11.93
C ALA A 232 4.60 -1.10 -11.00
N VAL A 233 5.21 -0.10 -10.35
CA VAL A 233 4.47 0.79 -9.42
C VAL A 233 3.50 1.72 -10.14
N VAL A 234 3.78 2.05 -11.41
CA VAL A 234 2.88 2.86 -12.25
C VAL A 234 1.73 2.00 -12.74
N ALA A 235 1.97 0.73 -13.08
CA ALA A 235 0.92 -0.20 -13.49
C ALA A 235 0.01 -0.64 -12.33
N ASN A 236 0.53 -0.64 -11.10
CA ASN A 236 -0.16 -1.10 -9.89
C ASN A 236 -0.27 0.06 -8.87
N PRO A 237 -1.30 0.92 -9.00
CA PRO A 237 -1.55 1.99 -8.04
C PRO A 237 -1.98 1.47 -6.65
N ASN A 238 -2.61 0.28 -6.60
CA ASN A 238 -2.98 -0.40 -5.37
C ASN A 238 -1.76 -1.15 -4.77
N ASP A 239 -1.53 -1.03 -3.47
CA ASP A 239 -0.37 -1.58 -2.78
C ASP A 239 -0.40 -3.11 -2.67
N VAL A 240 -1.60 -3.72 -2.58
CA VAL A 240 -1.75 -5.19 -2.56
C VAL A 240 -1.33 -5.77 -3.90
N GLU A 241 -1.74 -5.16 -5.01
CA GLU A 241 -1.32 -5.58 -6.36
C GLU A 241 0.17 -5.34 -6.62
N LEU A 242 0.70 -4.22 -6.12
CA LEU A 242 2.14 -4.00 -6.17
C LEU A 242 2.88 -5.07 -5.35
N ALA A 243 2.35 -5.47 -4.20
CA ALA A 243 2.90 -6.56 -3.40
C ALA A 243 2.82 -7.91 -4.12
N GLU A 244 1.68 -8.23 -4.76
CA GLU A 244 1.49 -9.41 -5.60
C GLU A 244 2.56 -9.43 -6.71
N TRP A 245 2.78 -8.31 -7.40
CA TRP A 245 3.80 -8.17 -8.43
C TRP A 245 5.21 -8.42 -7.86
N VAL A 246 5.58 -7.75 -6.77
CA VAL A 246 6.90 -7.92 -6.12
C VAL A 246 7.13 -9.38 -5.76
N LEU A 247 6.14 -10.06 -5.18
CA LEU A 247 6.28 -11.44 -4.73
C LEU A 247 6.28 -12.47 -5.88
N SER A 248 5.88 -12.10 -7.09
CA SER A 248 5.76 -13.03 -8.23
C SER A 248 6.73 -12.75 -9.38
N HIS A 249 7.23 -11.53 -9.52
CA HIS A 249 8.02 -11.09 -10.67
C HIS A 249 9.44 -10.65 -10.31
N THR A 250 9.85 -10.85 -9.05
CA THR A 250 11.19 -10.52 -8.56
C THR A 250 11.87 -11.76 -7.97
N ASN A 251 13.19 -11.70 -7.78
CA ASN A 251 13.98 -12.81 -7.24
C ASN A 251 14.04 -12.81 -5.70
N ILE A 252 13.04 -12.20 -5.07
CA ILE A 252 13.03 -11.99 -3.63
C ILE A 252 13.01 -13.30 -2.84
N ASN A 253 13.92 -13.43 -1.87
CA ASN A 253 13.89 -14.54 -0.93
C ASN A 253 12.84 -14.29 0.16
N LYS A 254 11.62 -14.81 -0.07
CA LYS A 254 10.46 -14.67 0.84
C LYS A 254 10.74 -15.15 2.27
N LEU A 255 11.58 -16.18 2.43
CA LEU A 255 11.92 -16.73 3.75
C LEU A 255 12.80 -15.78 4.59
N ALA A 256 13.51 -14.85 3.93
CA ALA A 256 14.39 -13.90 4.58
C ALA A 256 13.71 -12.57 4.93
N LEU A 257 12.46 -12.32 4.50
CA LEU A 257 11.73 -11.06 4.75
C LEU A 257 11.65 -10.66 6.23
N PRO A 258 11.36 -11.58 7.19
CA PRO A 258 11.32 -11.21 8.59
C PRO A 258 12.68 -10.72 9.10
N LEU A 259 13.76 -11.36 8.65
CA LEU A 259 15.13 -10.99 9.01
C LEU A 259 15.51 -9.63 8.42
N TYR A 260 15.17 -9.36 7.16
CA TYR A 260 15.40 -8.06 6.54
C TYR A 260 14.65 -6.95 7.28
N ASN A 261 13.39 -7.19 7.65
CA ASN A 261 12.62 -6.22 8.42
C ASN A 261 13.20 -5.97 9.81
N GLN A 262 13.70 -7.01 10.48
CA GLN A 262 14.41 -6.85 11.75
C GLN A 262 15.69 -6.03 11.59
N GLN A 263 16.45 -6.27 10.51
CA GLN A 263 17.69 -5.57 10.21
C GLN A 263 17.46 -4.12 9.77
N ALA A 264 16.32 -3.80 9.16
CA ALA A 264 16.01 -2.45 8.68
C ALA A 264 16.04 -1.38 9.76
N LYS A 265 15.57 -1.71 10.98
CA LYS A 265 15.65 -0.81 12.14
C LYS A 265 17.10 -0.53 12.59
N SER A 266 18.04 -1.35 12.14
CA SER A 266 19.47 -1.25 12.45
C SER A 266 20.30 -0.63 11.31
N PHE A 267 19.66 -0.23 10.19
CA PHE A 267 20.37 0.48 9.12
C PHE A 267 21.03 1.73 9.68
N GLY A 268 22.34 1.91 9.43
CA GLY A 268 23.10 3.03 9.96
C GLY A 268 23.77 2.81 11.30
N LEU A 269 23.41 1.76 12.04
CA LEU A 269 23.87 1.55 13.41
C LEU A 269 25.02 0.56 13.53
N GLN A 270 25.44 -0.05 12.43
CA GLN A 270 26.60 -0.94 12.39
C GLN A 270 27.88 -0.11 12.51
N ALA A 271 28.85 -0.64 13.27
CA ALA A 271 30.17 -0.04 13.41
C ALA A 271 30.86 0.01 12.04
N HIS A 272 31.69 1.04 11.82
CA HIS A 272 32.50 1.16 10.60
C HIS A 272 33.38 -0.09 10.44
N LEU A 273 33.06 -0.93 9.46
CA LEU A 273 34.05 -1.87 8.92
C LEU A 273 34.85 -1.09 7.90
N GLU A 274 36.19 -1.16 7.96
CA GLU A 274 37.07 -0.56 6.95
C GLU A 274 36.50 -0.76 5.55
N SER A 275 36.33 0.35 4.81
CA SER A 275 35.72 0.37 3.49
C SER A 275 36.53 -0.50 2.55
N ASP A 276 35.98 -1.67 2.22
CA ASP A 276 36.55 -2.61 1.26
C ASP A 276 35.80 -2.42 -0.07
N PRO A 277 36.49 -2.10 -1.19
CA PRO A 277 35.87 -1.82 -2.49
C PRO A 277 35.00 -2.94 -3.08
N GLY A 278 34.99 -4.14 -2.48
CA GLY A 278 34.19 -5.29 -2.89
C GLY A 278 33.00 -5.64 -2.00
N LYS A 279 32.66 -4.83 -0.99
CA LYS A 279 31.58 -5.15 -0.04
C LYS A 279 30.19 -4.69 -0.53
N PRO A 280 29.12 -5.42 -0.12
CA PRO A 280 27.73 -5.06 -0.40
C PRO A 280 27.33 -3.69 0.17
N TYR A 281 26.38 -3.03 -0.48
CA TYR A 281 26.08 -1.60 -0.36
C TYR A 281 25.74 -1.13 1.08
N PHE A 282 25.20 -2.01 1.93
CA PHE A 282 24.93 -1.71 3.33
C PHE A 282 26.18 -1.27 4.12
N ALA A 283 27.38 -1.56 3.63
CA ALA A 283 28.65 -1.08 4.18
C ALA A 283 28.80 0.46 4.19
N HIS A 284 28.01 1.20 3.40
CA HIS A 284 28.03 2.67 3.38
C HIS A 284 27.14 3.33 4.47
N PHE A 285 26.24 2.57 5.09
CA PHE A 285 25.36 3.04 6.18
C PHE A 285 25.95 2.71 7.56
N TYR A 286 27.07 3.34 7.91
CA TYR A 286 27.71 3.16 9.22
C TYR A 286 27.49 4.34 10.17
N ARG A 287 27.75 4.09 11.45
CA ARG A 287 27.37 4.95 12.57
C ARG A 287 27.82 6.40 12.46
N GLU A 288 29.04 6.66 12.03
CA GLU A 288 29.58 8.04 11.98
C GLU A 288 28.86 8.92 10.95
N ASN A 289 28.45 8.36 9.79
CA ASN A 289 27.70 9.11 8.78
C ASN A 289 26.30 9.46 9.29
N PHE A 290 25.67 8.52 9.99
CA PHE A 290 24.40 8.76 10.66
C PHE A 290 24.52 9.87 11.71
N ASP A 291 25.49 9.76 12.63
CA ASP A 291 25.65 10.75 13.71
C ASP A 291 25.92 12.16 13.15
N LYS A 292 26.76 12.28 12.09
CA LYS A 292 26.99 13.55 11.38
C LYS A 292 25.70 14.12 10.78
N ARG A 293 24.90 13.31 10.09
CA ARG A 293 23.65 13.80 9.47
C ARG A 293 22.58 14.12 10.51
N ARG A 294 22.47 13.31 11.57
CA ARG A 294 21.57 13.56 12.71
C ARG A 294 21.88 14.90 13.36
N GLU A 295 23.15 15.21 13.58
CA GLU A 295 23.55 16.50 14.15
C GLU A 295 23.12 17.69 13.27
N ILE A 296 23.18 17.55 11.94
CA ILE A 296 22.75 18.61 11.01
C ILE A 296 21.22 18.80 11.01
N VAL A 297 20.47 17.70 11.01
CA VAL A 297 19.02 17.71 10.75
C VAL A 297 18.21 17.87 12.05
N SER A 298 18.62 17.16 13.10
CA SER A 298 17.90 17.00 14.38
C SER A 298 18.86 17.13 15.58
N SER A 299 19.73 18.16 15.57
CA SER A 299 20.66 18.47 16.67
C SER A 299 19.93 18.46 18.02
N GLY A 300 20.51 17.74 19.00
CA GLY A 300 19.97 17.64 20.36
C GLY A 300 18.76 16.71 20.54
N ASP A 301 18.17 16.18 19.46
CA ASP A 301 17.05 15.25 19.55
C ASP A 301 17.52 13.82 19.83
N THR A 302 17.26 13.35 21.04
CA THR A 302 17.61 12.00 21.48
C THR A 302 16.60 10.92 21.07
N THR A 303 15.52 11.27 20.36
CA THR A 303 14.52 10.30 19.87
C THR A 303 14.90 9.73 18.51
N VAL A 304 15.77 10.40 17.75
CA VAL A 304 16.24 9.95 16.43
C VAL A 304 17.40 8.94 16.61
N GLN A 305 17.09 7.65 16.48
CA GLN A 305 18.00 6.56 16.82
C GLN A 305 18.54 5.81 15.62
N ASN A 306 17.91 5.88 14.45
CA ASN A 306 18.36 5.23 13.21
C ASN A 306 18.02 6.06 11.95
N TRP A 307 18.45 5.63 10.76
CA TRP A 307 18.17 6.35 9.51
C TRP A 307 16.68 6.47 9.19
N LEU A 308 15.84 5.50 9.56
CA LEU A 308 14.40 5.56 9.32
C LEU A 308 13.77 6.67 10.17
N ASP A 309 14.16 6.79 11.45
CA ASP A 309 13.74 7.90 12.33
C ASP A 309 14.16 9.25 11.78
N LEU A 310 15.39 9.33 11.24
CA LEU A 310 15.95 10.56 10.69
C LEU A 310 15.24 10.98 9.40
N MET A 311 14.88 10.02 8.54
CA MET A 311 14.07 10.30 7.35
C MET A 311 12.68 10.80 7.72
N ASP A 312 11.98 10.13 8.64
CA ASP A 312 10.67 10.61 9.13
C ASP A 312 10.79 11.98 9.82
N TYR A 313 11.87 12.23 10.58
CA TYR A 313 12.14 13.53 11.18
C TYR A 313 12.28 14.63 10.11
N ASP A 314 13.12 14.38 9.10
CA ASP A 314 13.42 15.35 8.05
C ASP A 314 12.17 15.66 7.23
N ASP A 315 11.38 14.64 6.89
CA ASP A 315 10.09 14.78 6.20
C ASP A 315 9.10 15.61 7.04
N GLN A 316 8.96 15.33 8.34
CA GLN A 316 8.08 16.09 9.23
C GLN A 316 8.48 17.56 9.32
N LYS A 317 9.77 17.83 9.46
CA LYS A 317 10.31 19.19 9.54
C LYS A 317 10.16 19.95 8.23
N SER A 318 10.40 19.28 7.09
CA SER A 318 10.35 19.88 5.76
C SER A 318 8.93 20.24 5.33
N PHE A 319 7.94 19.41 5.70
CA PHE A 319 6.55 19.56 5.28
C PHE A 319 5.60 20.02 6.40
N GLY A 320 6.11 20.29 7.61
CA GLY A 320 5.29 20.73 8.75
C GLY A 320 4.29 19.68 9.22
N ILE A 321 4.61 18.38 9.10
CA ILE A 321 3.72 17.27 9.45
C ILE A 321 3.86 16.96 10.94
N ILE A 322 2.73 16.79 11.63
CA ILE A 322 2.69 16.38 13.03
C ILE A 322 2.21 14.92 13.11
N ASP A 323 3.13 13.97 13.26
CA ASP A 323 2.81 12.55 13.53
C ASP A 323 2.71 12.30 15.04
N LEU A 324 1.54 12.57 15.60
CA LEU A 324 1.25 12.35 17.03
C LEU A 324 1.32 10.86 17.44
N ALA A 325 1.25 9.93 16.49
CA ALA A 325 1.30 8.50 16.79
C ALA A 325 2.73 8.05 17.13
N ARG A 326 3.74 8.65 16.49
CA ARG A 326 5.16 8.36 16.75
C ARG A 326 5.84 9.35 17.67
N ARG A 327 5.41 10.62 17.67
CA ARG A 327 5.92 11.68 18.54
C ARG A 327 4.77 12.29 19.33
N PRO A 328 4.28 11.59 20.37
CA PRO A 328 3.30 12.19 21.26
C PRO A 328 3.89 13.47 21.84
N PRO A 329 3.07 14.53 22.02
CA PRO A 329 3.55 15.77 22.60
C PRO A 329 4.13 15.47 23.98
N GLU A 330 5.27 16.09 24.30
CA GLU A 330 5.84 15.98 25.63
C GLU A 330 4.79 16.46 26.63
N VAL A 331 4.30 15.55 27.47
CA VAL A 331 3.42 15.91 28.57
C VAL A 331 4.30 16.70 29.53
N LEU A 332 4.24 18.02 29.45
CA LEU A 332 4.70 18.87 30.53
C LEU A 332 3.95 18.42 31.77
N THR A 333 4.66 17.74 32.68
CA THR A 333 4.17 17.41 34.01
C THR A 333 3.96 18.72 34.77
N ILE A 334 2.86 19.41 34.49
CA ILE A 334 2.38 20.50 35.33
C ILE A 334 1.90 19.79 36.59
N GLY A 335 2.75 19.80 37.62
CA GLY A 335 2.40 19.32 38.94
C GLY A 335 1.16 20.06 39.41
N ILE A 336 0.01 19.37 39.38
CA ILE A 336 -1.18 19.83 40.06
C ILE A 336 -0.85 19.71 41.54
N LEU A 337 -0.50 20.85 42.15
CA LEU A 337 -0.59 21.02 43.59
C LEU A 337 -2.06 20.88 43.94
N VAL A 338 -2.43 19.71 44.45
CA VAL A 338 -3.71 19.51 45.12
C VAL A 338 -3.63 20.27 46.43
N VAL A 339 -4.46 21.32 46.56
CA VAL A 339 -4.79 21.95 47.85
C VAL A 339 -5.98 21.21 48.44
#